data_AF-A0A926GT24-F1
#
_entry.id   AF-A0A926GT24-F1
#
_cell.length_a   1.000
_cell.length_b   1.000
_cell.length_c   1.000
_cell.angle_alpha   90.00
_cell.angle_beta   90.00
_cell.angle_gamma   90.00
#
_symmetry.space_group_name_H-M   'P 1'
#
loop_
_entity.id
_entity.type
_entity.pdbx_description
1 polymer ?
#
loop_
_entity_poly.entity_id
_entity_poly.type
_entity_poly.pdbx_seq_one_letter_code
_entity_poly.pdbx_strand_id
1 'polypeptide(L)'
;TFAPSRRPARPLAAPAESPSTSSTRASGRHAESTHRTPLPDGQTLPVGALAADVWTEFVVPRGAEAVWTYADGLTAGHPAVTRHRHGEGTAWYVSTRLGAEGLDALLGCAIEDARVAPRADLPRDVEVVRRAGASGTFLFAVNHTATDAKVPLDAPGTELLTGERAAGRLAVPAGAVRVVRLDG
;
A
#
# COMPACT_ATOMS: atom_id res chain seq x y z
N THR A 1 41.29 -66.55 11.93
CA THR A 1 41.21 -66.05 10.54
C THR A 1 39.89 -65.35 10.35
N PHE A 2 39.87 -64.02 10.53
CA PHE A 2 38.69 -63.18 10.46
C PHE A 2 38.70 -62.44 9.10
N ALA A 3 37.68 -62.66 8.29
CA ALA A 3 37.46 -61.94 7.03
C ALA A 3 36.50 -60.76 7.26
N PRO A 4 36.77 -59.55 6.75
CA PRO A 4 35.87 -58.42 6.91
C PRO A 4 34.78 -58.41 5.82
N SER A 5 33.51 -58.47 6.26
CA SER A 5 32.33 -58.26 5.41
C SER A 5 32.12 -56.76 5.15
N ARG A 6 32.33 -56.31 3.90
CA ARG A 6 31.94 -54.97 3.44
C ARG A 6 30.45 -54.92 3.13
N ARG A 7 29.67 -54.15 3.91
CA ARG A 7 28.29 -53.76 3.55
C ARG A 7 28.33 -52.54 2.62
N PRO A 8 27.60 -52.54 1.49
CA PRO A 8 27.42 -51.33 0.69
C PRO A 8 26.39 -50.39 1.33
N ALA A 9 26.69 -49.09 1.28
CA ALA A 9 25.78 -48.03 1.70
C ALA A 9 24.63 -47.88 0.70
N ARG A 10 23.40 -47.85 1.21
CA ARG A 10 22.16 -47.70 0.46
C ARG A 10 21.81 -46.20 0.37
N PRO A 11 21.64 -45.60 -0.82
CA PRO A 11 21.19 -44.22 -0.95
C PRO A 11 19.75 -44.05 -0.47
N LEU A 12 19.54 -43.01 0.34
CA LEU A 12 18.28 -42.56 0.91
C LEU A 12 17.43 -41.90 -0.18
N ALA A 13 16.31 -42.53 -0.55
CA ALA A 13 15.27 -41.88 -1.34
C ALA A 13 14.52 -40.89 -0.45
N ALA A 14 14.56 -39.61 -0.82
CA ALA A 14 13.73 -38.56 -0.23
C ALA A 14 12.40 -38.44 -1.02
N PRO A 15 11.33 -37.94 -0.37
CA PRO A 15 9.98 -38.46 -0.53
C PRO A 15 9.08 -37.69 -1.50
N ALA A 16 7.86 -38.22 -1.62
CA ALA A 16 6.75 -37.88 -2.47
C ALA A 16 6.33 -36.40 -2.51
N GLU A 17 5.62 -36.10 -3.60
CA GLU A 17 4.84 -34.91 -3.92
C GLU A 17 4.46 -34.05 -2.69
N SER A 18 4.83 -32.77 -2.77
CA SER A 18 4.35 -31.77 -1.82
C SER A 18 2.82 -31.67 -1.94
N PRO A 19 2.08 -31.77 -0.83
CA PRO A 19 0.64 -31.68 -0.89
C PRO A 19 0.26 -30.25 -1.29
N SER A 20 -0.39 -30.15 -2.45
CA SER A 20 -1.19 -28.99 -2.80
C SER A 20 -2.23 -28.80 -1.70
N THR A 21 -2.02 -27.81 -0.84
CA THR A 21 -3.02 -27.39 0.14
C THR A 21 -4.17 -26.73 -0.61
N SER A 22 -5.09 -27.59 -1.07
CA SER A 22 -6.40 -27.23 -1.55
C SER A 22 -7.21 -26.68 -0.38
N SER A 23 -7.04 -25.39 -0.09
CA SER A 23 -7.91 -24.68 0.85
C SER A 23 -9.09 -24.10 0.10
N THR A 24 -10.26 -24.67 0.38
CA THR A 24 -11.58 -24.22 -0.06
C THR A 24 -11.81 -22.74 0.27
N ARG A 25 -11.69 -21.87 -0.74
CA ARG A 25 -12.46 -20.62 -0.80
C ARG A 25 -12.79 -20.27 -2.25
N ALA A 26 -13.85 -20.90 -2.74
CA ALA A 26 -14.60 -20.37 -3.88
C ALA A 26 -15.28 -19.06 -3.42
N SER A 27 -14.53 -17.96 -3.47
CA SER A 27 -15.04 -16.60 -3.31
C SER A 27 -14.12 -15.69 -4.12
N GLY A 28 -14.59 -15.29 -5.31
CA GLY A 28 -14.06 -14.17 -6.11
C GLY A 28 -12.55 -14.18 -6.38
N ARG A 29 -12.08 -14.98 -7.35
CA ARG A 29 -10.74 -14.76 -7.92
C ARG A 29 -10.81 -13.53 -8.83
N HIS A 30 -10.20 -12.42 -8.41
CA HIS A 30 -10.25 -11.12 -9.10
C HIS A 30 -9.14 -10.95 -10.14
N ALA A 31 -7.95 -11.45 -9.84
CA ALA A 31 -6.82 -11.56 -10.74
C ALA A 31 -6.02 -12.80 -10.35
N GLU A 32 -5.47 -13.49 -11.34
CA GLU A 32 -4.59 -14.63 -11.13
C GLU A 32 -3.17 -14.20 -11.55
N SER A 33 -2.25 -14.17 -10.58
CA SER A 33 -0.82 -13.95 -10.83
C SER A 33 -0.16 -15.32 -10.92
N THR A 34 0.40 -15.62 -12.08
CA THR A 34 0.97 -16.95 -12.35
C THR A 34 2.45 -17.03 -11.98
N HIS A 35 3.16 -15.90 -11.93
CA HIS A 35 4.58 -15.84 -11.65
C HIS A 35 5.04 -14.42 -11.28
N ARG A 36 5.83 -14.29 -10.21
CA ARG A 36 6.56 -13.06 -9.85
C ARG A 36 7.99 -13.15 -10.37
N THR A 37 8.37 -12.21 -11.24
CA THR A 37 9.71 -12.14 -11.83
C THR A 37 10.46 -10.96 -11.23
N PRO A 38 11.51 -11.20 -10.42
CA PRO A 38 12.39 -10.13 -9.94
C PRO A 38 13.03 -9.40 -11.13
N LEU A 39 13.18 -8.08 -11.01
CA LEU A 39 14.00 -7.29 -11.93
C LEU A 39 15.44 -7.21 -11.39
N PRO A 40 16.47 -7.19 -12.26
CA PRO A 40 17.84 -6.90 -11.84
C PRO A 40 17.93 -5.54 -11.13
N ASP A 41 18.89 -5.42 -10.21
CA ASP A 41 19.10 -4.19 -9.45
C ASP A 41 19.33 -2.98 -10.38
N GLY A 42 18.58 -1.90 -10.12
CA GLY A 42 18.64 -0.67 -10.92
C GLY A 42 17.85 -0.71 -12.24
N GLN A 43 17.27 -1.85 -12.63
CA GLN A 43 16.39 -1.90 -13.79
C GLN A 43 15.03 -1.26 -13.47
N THR A 44 14.58 -0.39 -14.38
CA THR A 44 13.24 0.21 -14.37
C THR A 44 12.55 -0.12 -15.68
N LEU A 45 11.26 -0.45 -15.61
CA LEU A 45 10.40 -0.68 -16.77
C LEU A 45 9.27 0.37 -16.81
N PRO A 46 8.92 0.91 -17.98
CA PRO A 46 7.73 1.73 -18.16
C PRO A 46 6.41 0.96 -17.98
N VAL A 47 5.50 1.54 -17.20
CA VAL A 47 4.07 1.21 -17.10
C VAL A 47 3.30 2.39 -17.68
N GLY A 48 2.88 2.28 -18.95
CA GLY A 48 2.47 3.47 -19.71
C GLY A 48 3.61 4.48 -19.81
N ALA A 49 3.42 5.69 -19.26
CA ALA A 49 4.45 6.74 -19.18
C ALA A 49 5.20 6.77 -17.83
N LEU A 50 4.88 5.86 -16.90
CA LEU A 50 5.36 5.88 -15.51
C LEU A 50 6.44 4.83 -15.28
N ALA A 51 7.28 5.01 -14.27
CA ALA A 51 8.35 4.07 -13.91
C ALA A 51 7.89 2.98 -12.94
N ALA A 52 8.39 1.75 -13.13
CA ALA A 52 8.22 0.63 -12.21
C ALA A 52 9.51 -0.21 -12.08
N ASP A 53 9.72 -0.84 -10.92
CA ASP A 53 10.96 -1.58 -10.63
C ASP A 53 10.76 -2.75 -9.63
N VAL A 54 11.86 -3.38 -9.23
CA VAL A 54 11.98 -4.52 -8.28
C VAL A 54 11.36 -5.83 -8.76
N TRP A 55 10.14 -5.83 -9.29
CA TRP A 55 9.52 -7.04 -9.86
C TRP A 55 8.45 -6.71 -10.90
N THR A 56 8.13 -7.69 -11.73
CA THR A 56 6.91 -7.71 -12.55
C THR A 56 6.16 -9.01 -12.32
N GLU A 57 4.85 -9.02 -12.61
CA GLU A 57 4.08 -10.26 -12.61
C GLU A 57 3.24 -10.37 -13.88
N PHE A 58 3.09 -11.60 -14.35
CA PHE A 58 2.14 -11.89 -15.42
C PHE A 58 0.74 -12.06 -14.83
N VAL A 59 -0.12 -11.07 -15.05
CA VAL A 59 -1.49 -11.04 -14.55
C VAL A 59 -2.48 -11.40 -15.64
N VAL A 60 -3.37 -12.36 -15.33
CA VAL A 60 -4.56 -12.64 -16.15
C VAL A 60 -5.80 -12.13 -15.40
N PRO A 61 -6.45 -11.06 -15.88
CA PRO A 61 -7.66 -10.53 -15.25
C PRO A 61 -8.81 -11.54 -15.33
N ARG A 62 -9.55 -11.69 -14.22
CA ARG A 62 -10.76 -12.51 -14.14
C ARG A 62 -11.92 -11.61 -13.69
N GLY A 63 -12.47 -10.85 -14.63
CA GLY A 63 -13.49 -9.82 -14.38
C GLY A 63 -12.92 -8.45 -14.04
N ALA A 64 -11.64 -8.36 -13.64
CA ALA A 64 -10.95 -7.09 -13.48
C ALA A 64 -10.65 -6.43 -14.84
N GLU A 65 -10.66 -5.11 -14.85
CA GLU A 65 -10.28 -4.27 -15.98
C GLU A 65 -8.80 -3.88 -15.84
N ALA A 66 -8.06 -3.89 -16.95
CA ALA A 66 -6.71 -3.35 -16.97
C ALA A 66 -6.79 -1.81 -16.97
N VAL A 67 -6.17 -1.18 -15.96
CA VAL A 67 -6.06 0.27 -15.87
C VAL A 67 -4.77 0.74 -16.55
N TRP A 68 -3.65 0.10 -16.21
CA TRP A 68 -2.36 0.31 -16.86
C TRP A 68 -1.74 -1.01 -17.30
N THR A 69 -0.95 -0.96 -18.36
CA THR A 69 -0.21 -2.09 -18.93
C THR A 69 1.28 -1.82 -18.94
N TYR A 70 2.11 -2.86 -18.82
CA TYR A 70 3.55 -2.74 -19.05
C TYR A 70 3.80 -2.35 -20.51
N ALA A 71 4.67 -1.36 -20.72
CA ALA A 71 5.01 -0.92 -22.07
C ALA A 71 6.12 -1.79 -22.69
N ASP A 72 6.96 -2.42 -21.86
CA ASP A 72 8.08 -3.25 -22.31
C ASP A 72 8.37 -4.44 -21.37
N GLY A 73 9.49 -5.12 -21.63
CA GLY A 73 9.94 -6.29 -20.86
C GLY A 73 9.16 -7.58 -21.16
N LEU A 74 9.39 -8.61 -20.33
CA LEU A 74 8.77 -9.93 -20.51
C LEU A 74 7.24 -9.93 -20.35
N THR A 75 6.70 -8.90 -19.71
CA THR A 75 5.27 -8.72 -19.45
C THR A 75 4.66 -7.61 -20.32
N ALA A 76 5.36 -7.16 -21.37
CA ALA A 76 4.87 -6.12 -22.29
C ALA A 76 3.44 -6.42 -22.78
N GLY A 77 2.58 -5.39 -22.76
CA GLY A 77 1.17 -5.52 -23.15
C GLY A 77 0.26 -6.19 -22.13
N HIS A 78 0.80 -6.78 -21.05
CA HIS A 78 0.00 -7.35 -19.96
C HIS A 78 -0.34 -6.29 -18.89
N PRO A 79 -1.42 -6.50 -18.11
CA PRO A 79 -1.83 -5.57 -17.07
C PRO A 79 -0.77 -5.41 -15.99
N ALA A 80 -0.42 -4.17 -15.69
CA ALA A 80 0.44 -3.75 -14.59
C ALA A 80 -0.38 -3.29 -13.38
N VAL A 81 -1.54 -2.69 -13.65
CA VAL A 81 -2.54 -2.30 -12.64
C VAL A 81 -3.90 -2.75 -13.12
N THR A 82 -4.67 -3.39 -12.25
CA THR A 82 -6.05 -3.78 -12.54
C THR A 82 -7.02 -3.22 -11.50
N ARG A 83 -8.26 -3.04 -11.92
CA ARG A 83 -9.37 -2.56 -11.09
C ARG A 83 -10.55 -3.50 -11.24
N HIS A 84 -11.18 -3.88 -10.14
CA HIS A 84 -12.35 -4.75 -10.17
C HIS A 84 -13.44 -4.23 -9.24
N ARG A 85 -14.60 -3.90 -9.82
CA ARG A 85 -15.80 -3.56 -9.05
C ARG A 85 -16.47 -4.85 -8.59
N HIS A 86 -16.73 -4.97 -7.30
CA HIS A 86 -17.39 -6.14 -6.72
C HIS A 86 -18.34 -5.75 -5.60
N GLY A 87 -19.64 -5.98 -5.81
CA GLY A 87 -20.69 -5.42 -4.96
C GLY A 87 -20.59 -3.89 -4.94
N GLU A 88 -20.62 -3.31 -3.73
CA GLU A 88 -20.48 -1.86 -3.52
C GLU A 88 -19.02 -1.38 -3.46
N GLY A 89 -18.05 -2.30 -3.54
CA GLY A 89 -16.62 -2.01 -3.37
C GLY A 89 -15.83 -2.05 -4.69
N THR A 90 -14.60 -1.55 -4.62
CA THR A 90 -13.62 -1.68 -5.69
C THR A 90 -12.31 -2.23 -5.12
N ALA A 91 -11.76 -3.26 -5.78
CA ALA A 91 -10.43 -3.79 -5.51
C ALA A 91 -9.44 -3.33 -6.58
N TRP A 92 -8.26 -2.92 -6.14
CA TRP A 92 -7.14 -2.52 -7.00
C TRP A 92 -5.98 -3.50 -6.80
N TYR A 93 -5.33 -3.92 -7.88
CA TYR A 93 -4.15 -4.78 -7.85
C TYR A 93 -2.99 -4.14 -8.61
N VAL A 94 -1.80 -4.19 -8.03
CA VAL A 94 -0.57 -3.66 -8.62
C VAL A 94 0.44 -4.80 -8.71
N SER A 95 0.87 -5.13 -9.92
CA SER A 95 1.76 -6.28 -10.17
C SER A 95 3.25 -5.91 -10.21
N THR A 96 3.63 -4.75 -9.68
CA THR A 96 5.00 -4.24 -9.67
C THR A 96 5.17 -3.18 -8.58
N ARG A 97 6.40 -2.75 -8.29
CA ARG A 97 6.61 -1.54 -7.50
C ARG A 97 6.55 -0.33 -8.43
N LEU A 98 5.52 0.49 -8.28
CA LEU A 98 5.46 1.77 -8.97
C LEU A 98 6.43 2.77 -8.33
N GLY A 99 7.01 3.64 -9.17
CA GLY A 99 7.67 4.86 -8.70
C GLY A 99 6.69 5.80 -8.00
N ALA A 100 7.20 6.81 -7.31
CA ALA A 100 6.40 7.70 -6.47
C ALA A 100 5.26 8.40 -7.23
N GLU A 101 5.51 8.90 -8.44
CA GLU A 101 4.49 9.54 -9.28
C GLU A 101 3.37 8.58 -9.67
N GLY A 102 3.72 7.35 -10.07
CA GLY A 102 2.74 6.34 -10.43
C GLY A 102 1.92 5.85 -9.24
N LEU A 103 2.55 5.73 -8.08
CA LEU A 103 1.83 5.41 -6.84
C LEU A 103 0.88 6.54 -6.41
N ASP A 104 1.30 7.81 -6.53
CA ASP A 104 0.47 8.98 -6.20
C ASP A 104 -0.76 9.04 -7.12
N ALA A 105 -0.57 8.87 -8.43
CA ALA A 105 -1.65 8.83 -9.40
C ALA A 105 -2.62 7.67 -9.14
N LEU A 106 -2.11 6.47 -8.84
CA LEU A 106 -2.93 5.30 -8.53
C LEU A 106 -3.76 5.50 -7.25
N LEU A 107 -3.13 6.01 -6.19
CA LEU A 107 -3.82 6.29 -4.93
C LEU A 107 -4.89 7.37 -5.13
N GLY A 108 -4.65 8.37 -5.99
CA GLY A 108 -5.66 9.33 -6.42
C GLY A 108 -6.91 8.65 -6.97
N CYS A 109 -6.76 7.77 -7.96
CA CYS A 109 -7.89 7.02 -8.53
C CYS A 109 -8.60 6.15 -7.47
N ALA A 110 -7.85 5.49 -6.59
CA ALA A 110 -8.43 4.65 -5.54
C ALA A 110 -9.19 5.46 -4.48
N ILE A 111 -8.71 6.66 -4.13
CA ILE A 111 -9.36 7.62 -3.21
C ILE A 111 -10.68 8.11 -3.80
N GLU A 112 -10.68 8.47 -5.09
CA GLU A 112 -11.90 8.89 -5.81
C GLU A 112 -12.95 7.79 -5.82
N ASP A 113 -12.55 6.56 -6.14
CA ASP A 113 -13.42 5.38 -6.11
C ASP A 113 -14.02 5.12 -4.72
N ALA A 114 -13.19 5.25 -3.69
CA ALA A 114 -13.59 5.08 -2.30
C ALA A 114 -14.40 6.28 -1.76
N ARG A 115 -14.53 7.36 -2.55
CA ARG A 115 -15.17 8.63 -2.17
C ARG A 115 -14.61 9.20 -0.86
N VAL A 116 -13.31 9.02 -0.65
CA VAL A 116 -12.62 9.59 0.50
C VAL A 116 -12.50 11.10 0.30
N ALA A 117 -12.87 11.86 1.32
CA ALA A 117 -12.84 13.31 1.25
C ALA A 117 -11.39 13.81 0.97
N PRO A 118 -11.23 14.85 0.13
CA PRO A 118 -9.92 15.43 -0.10
C PRO A 118 -9.26 15.87 1.20
N ARG A 119 -7.93 15.74 1.24
CA ARG A 119 -7.12 16.29 2.32
C ARG A 119 -7.33 17.81 2.39
N ALA A 120 -7.32 18.37 3.61
CA ALA A 120 -7.28 19.81 3.80
C ALA A 120 -6.08 20.41 3.04
N ASP A 121 -6.27 21.62 2.48
CA ASP A 121 -5.20 22.35 1.79
C ASP A 121 -4.10 22.74 2.79
N LEU A 122 -3.13 21.84 2.91
CA LEU A 122 -2.00 21.88 3.83
C LEU A 122 -0.73 21.50 3.06
N PRO A 123 0.44 22.02 3.47
CA PRO A 123 1.71 21.56 2.91
C PRO A 123 1.84 20.03 3.00
N ARG A 124 2.45 19.42 1.97
CA ARG A 124 2.59 17.96 1.83
C ARG A 124 3.05 17.28 3.12
N ASP A 125 4.04 17.87 3.80
CA ASP A 125 4.69 17.30 4.98
C ASP A 125 4.10 17.81 6.32
N VAL A 126 2.87 18.34 6.30
CA VAL A 126 2.08 18.60 7.53
C VAL A 126 1.10 17.46 7.75
N GLU A 127 1.43 16.55 8.64
CA GLU A 127 0.63 15.37 8.97
C GLU A 127 -0.49 15.73 9.95
N VAL A 128 -1.71 15.29 9.66
CA VAL A 128 -2.87 15.45 10.54
C VAL A 128 -3.55 14.12 10.74
N VAL A 129 -3.61 13.65 11.99
CA VAL A 129 -4.22 12.38 12.36
C VAL A 129 -5.34 12.62 13.37
N ARG A 130 -6.52 12.05 13.12
CA ARG A 130 -7.63 12.08 14.06
C ARG A 130 -7.86 10.70 14.67
N ARG A 131 -7.92 10.64 16.00
CA ARG A 131 -8.26 9.44 16.76
C ARG A 131 -9.51 9.71 17.59
N ALA A 132 -10.54 8.91 17.40
CA ALA A 132 -11.79 8.99 18.16
C ALA A 132 -11.98 7.70 18.97
N GLY A 133 -12.46 7.83 20.20
CA GLY A 133 -12.76 6.71 21.09
C GLY A 133 -13.54 7.17 22.34
N ALA A 134 -13.68 6.27 23.33
CA ALA A 134 -14.44 6.54 24.55
C ALA A 134 -13.95 7.77 25.35
N SER A 135 -12.67 8.11 25.24
CA SER A 135 -12.05 9.26 25.92
C SER A 135 -12.23 10.59 25.17
N GLY A 136 -12.92 10.58 24.03
CA GLY A 136 -13.13 11.74 23.16
C GLY A 136 -12.35 11.65 21.85
N THR A 137 -12.33 12.77 21.14
CA THR A 137 -11.66 12.91 19.84
C THR A 137 -10.42 13.76 19.98
N PHE A 138 -9.33 13.28 19.41
CA PHE A 138 -8.01 13.92 19.43
C PHE A 138 -7.51 14.15 18.02
N LEU A 139 -7.02 15.36 17.76
CA LEU A 139 -6.31 15.73 16.55
C LEU A 139 -4.83 15.88 16.88
N PHE A 140 -3.98 15.15 16.17
CA PHE A 140 -2.54 15.25 16.22
C PHE A 140 -2.09 15.97 14.95
N ALA A 141 -1.40 17.09 15.11
CA ALA A 141 -0.80 17.82 14.01
C ALA A 141 0.72 17.82 14.16
N VAL A 142 1.41 17.27 13.17
CA VAL A 142 2.87 17.18 13.12
C VAL A 142 3.36 17.95 11.90
N ASN A 143 4.10 19.03 12.13
CA ASN A 143 4.67 19.82 11.06
C ASN A 143 6.11 19.40 10.81
N HIS A 144 6.33 18.57 9.79
CA HIS A 144 7.68 18.12 9.40
C HIS A 144 8.42 19.16 8.52
N THR A 145 7.78 20.30 8.21
CA THR A 145 8.37 21.35 7.37
C THR A 145 9.22 22.33 8.18
N ALA A 146 10.01 23.14 7.47
CA ALA A 146 10.75 24.26 8.03
C ALA A 146 9.94 25.57 8.09
N THR A 147 8.64 25.55 7.81
CA THR A 147 7.76 26.73 7.83
C THR A 147 6.55 26.52 8.72
N ASP A 148 6.01 27.61 9.26
CA ASP A 148 4.80 27.53 10.09
C ASP A 148 3.57 27.13 9.27
N ALA A 149 2.74 26.27 9.85
CA ALA A 149 1.51 25.79 9.23
C ALA A 149 0.27 26.17 10.06
N LYS A 150 -0.89 26.24 9.40
CA LYS A 150 -2.19 26.50 10.05
C LYS A 150 -3.18 25.39 9.72
N VAL A 151 -3.32 24.44 10.65
CA VAL A 151 -4.20 23.28 10.50
C VAL A 151 -5.65 23.65 10.82
N PRO A 152 -6.61 23.46 9.90
CA PRO A 152 -8.02 23.70 10.20
C PRO A 152 -8.52 22.73 11.28
N LEU A 153 -9.38 23.23 12.17
CA LEU A 153 -10.06 22.44 13.18
C LEU A 153 -11.55 22.39 12.87
N ASP A 154 -12.11 21.18 12.78
CA ASP A 154 -13.54 20.94 12.53
C ASP A 154 -14.42 21.34 13.72
N ALA A 155 -13.84 21.38 14.92
CA ALA A 155 -14.45 21.78 16.17
C ALA A 155 -13.45 22.53 17.04
N PRO A 156 -13.89 23.42 17.94
CA PRO A 156 -13.00 23.98 18.95
C PRO A 156 -12.51 22.87 19.90
N GLY A 157 -11.45 23.15 20.65
CA GLY A 157 -10.84 22.18 21.55
C GLY A 157 -9.78 22.79 22.46
N THR A 158 -9.18 21.94 23.28
CA THR A 158 -8.06 22.31 24.15
C THR A 158 -6.78 21.70 23.60
N GLU A 159 -5.78 22.55 23.33
CA GLU A 159 -4.43 22.11 22.98
C GLU A 159 -3.72 21.61 24.25
N LEU A 160 -3.27 20.37 24.22
CA LEU A 160 -2.90 19.63 25.43
C LEU A 160 -1.48 19.90 25.92
N LEU A 161 -0.61 20.49 25.10
CA LEU A 161 0.76 20.81 25.48
C LEU A 161 0.86 22.16 26.21
N THR A 162 -0.02 23.09 25.86
CA THR A 162 -0.08 24.46 26.38
C THR A 162 -1.26 24.67 27.32
N GLY A 163 -2.32 23.85 27.20
CA GLY A 163 -3.59 24.03 27.90
C GLY A 163 -4.48 25.10 27.27
N GLU A 164 -4.06 25.75 26.18
CA GLU A 164 -4.81 26.83 25.54
C GLU A 164 -6.01 26.33 24.75
N ARG A 165 -7.00 27.20 24.59
CA ARG A 165 -8.15 26.95 23.73
C ARG A 165 -7.76 27.17 22.27
N ALA A 166 -8.11 26.24 21.41
CA ALA A 166 -7.90 26.30 19.96
C ALA A 166 -9.24 26.22 19.23
N ALA A 167 -9.43 27.07 18.21
CA ALA A 167 -10.62 27.07 17.37
C ALA A 167 -10.28 27.59 15.97
N GLY A 168 -11.02 27.12 14.95
CA GLY A 168 -10.85 27.55 13.56
C GLY A 168 -9.56 27.02 12.93
N ARG A 169 -8.41 27.60 13.28
CA ARG A 169 -7.10 27.18 12.75
C ARG A 169 -6.05 27.11 13.86
N LEU A 170 -5.47 25.94 14.03
CA LEU A 170 -4.37 25.66 14.93
C LEU A 170 -3.03 26.05 14.28
N ALA A 171 -2.31 26.97 14.89
CA ALA A 171 -0.93 27.26 14.49
C ALA A 171 -0.01 26.10 14.92
N VAL A 172 0.73 25.55 13.97
CA VAL A 172 1.71 24.49 14.19
C VAL A 172 3.04 25.00 13.64
N PRO A 173 3.93 25.52 14.51
CA PRO A 173 5.22 26.04 14.07
C PRO A 173 6.06 25.01 13.31
N ALA A 174 7.04 25.49 12.55
CA ALA A 174 8.03 24.64 11.88
C ALA A 174 8.62 23.58 12.84
N GLY A 175 8.68 22.32 12.40
CA GLY A 175 9.21 21.20 13.20
C GLY A 175 8.41 20.84 14.47
N ALA A 176 7.27 21.48 14.72
CA ALA A 176 6.53 21.31 15.97
C ALA A 176 5.40 20.28 15.86
N VAL A 177 4.99 19.78 17.04
CA VAL A 177 3.79 18.98 17.22
C VAL A 177 2.77 19.76 18.06
N ARG A 178 1.49 19.60 17.75
CA ARG A 178 0.37 20.04 18.58
C ARG A 178 -0.65 18.91 18.70
N VAL A 179 -1.28 18.82 19.87
CA VAL A 179 -2.32 17.82 20.12
C VAL A 179 -3.54 18.55 20.67
N VAL A 180 -4.68 18.44 19.99
CA VAL A 180 -5.94 19.06 20.42
C VAL A 180 -6.93 17.98 20.80
N ARG A 181 -7.44 18.03 22.03
CA ARG A 181 -8.68 17.33 22.37
C ARG A 181 -9.83 18.20 21.87
N LEU A 182 -10.54 17.71 20.85
CA LEU A 182 -11.68 18.42 20.28
C LEU A 182 -12.86 18.33 21.25
N ASP A 183 -13.63 19.41 21.33
CA ASP A 183 -14.91 19.41 22.02
C ASP A 183 -15.88 18.53 21.24
N GLY A 184 -16.58 17.66 21.96
CA GLY A 184 -17.56 16.71 21.43
C GLY A 184 -18.52 16.29 22.53
#